data_AF-A0A920V8G3-F1
#
_entry.id   AF-A0A920V8G3-F1
#
_cell.length_a   1.000
_cell.length_b   1.000
_cell.length_c   1.000
_cell.angle_alpha   90.00
_cell.angle_beta   90.00
_cell.angle_gamma   90.00
#
_symmetry.space_group_name_H-M   'P 1'
#
loop_
_entity.id
_entity.type
_entity.pdbx_description
1 polymer ?
#
loop_
_entity_poly.entity_id
_entity_poly.type
_entity_poly.pdbx_seq_one_letter_code
_entity_poly.pdbx_strand_id
1 'polypeptide(L)'
;MSGASFVAMAGGIYFGGYTYMAFLVGWTGGYILVSSLLAPYLRKFGCYTVPDFIGTRYGGNVARFCAVVVLTLASFTYVTAQINATGTIAARALQIPFELGVWVGLFSILLCSMLGGMRAVTWTQVAQYIVLITAYLIPIFWISNKGGYGLFPHLMLGEEVARLGELEAQFGLVKNAAADVKAAGVPGGLKSISLPHSGVPAGGMAAWKFISLALCMMVGTASLPHILMRYFTTPSVKAARKSVAWSLFFIALLYTSAPMLATVSKLSLMDPNLPTVLLEKKFPL
;
A
#
# COMPACT_ATOMS: atom_id res chain seq x y z
N MET A 1 3.54 1.39 -7.86
CA MET A 1 3.66 1.44 -6.38
C MET A 1 3.91 2.86 -5.96
N SER A 2 3.39 3.27 -4.81
CA SER A 2 3.60 4.60 -4.22
C SER A 2 4.17 4.44 -2.81
N GLY A 3 4.76 5.49 -2.24
CA GLY A 3 5.10 5.54 -0.81
C GLY A 3 3.91 5.18 0.08
N ALA A 4 2.68 5.47 -0.35
CA ALA A 4 1.46 5.00 0.32
C ALA A 4 1.34 3.46 0.35
N SER A 5 1.60 2.77 -0.76
CA SER A 5 1.49 1.31 -0.82
C SER A 5 2.66 0.59 -0.14
N PHE A 6 3.82 1.24 0.00
CA PHE A 6 4.99 0.64 0.63
C PHE A 6 5.05 0.97 2.13
N VAL A 7 5.09 2.27 2.46
CA VAL A 7 5.24 2.75 3.85
C VAL A 7 3.92 2.63 4.60
N ALA A 8 2.81 3.11 4.03
CA ALA A 8 1.54 3.13 4.75
C ALA A 8 0.90 1.74 4.84
N MET A 9 1.14 0.83 3.88
CA MET A 9 0.67 -0.56 3.98
C MET A 9 1.48 -1.35 5.00
N ALA A 10 2.81 -1.38 4.90
CA ALA A 10 3.64 -2.13 5.84
C ALA A 10 3.48 -1.58 7.27
N GLY A 11 3.52 -0.25 7.44
CA GLY A 11 3.30 0.41 8.72
C GLY A 11 1.85 0.26 9.21
N GLY A 12 0.86 0.41 8.33
CA GLY A 12 -0.55 0.30 8.67
C GLY A 12 -0.92 -1.11 9.13
N ILE A 13 -0.46 -2.15 8.42
CA ILE A 13 -0.63 -3.54 8.83
C ILE A 13 0.09 -3.77 10.15
N TYR A 14 1.35 -3.33 10.28
CA TYR A 14 2.13 -3.44 11.52
C TYR A 14 1.46 -2.75 12.73
N PHE A 15 0.75 -1.64 12.52
CA PHE A 15 0.11 -0.89 13.61
C PHE A 15 -1.35 -1.27 13.87
N GLY A 16 -2.10 -1.74 12.88
CA GLY A 16 -3.54 -1.98 12.99
C GLY A 16 -4.03 -3.39 12.61
N GLY A 17 -3.11 -4.32 12.34
CA GLY A 17 -3.39 -5.75 12.23
C GLY A 17 -4.45 -6.12 11.19
N TYR A 18 -5.31 -7.08 11.53
CA TYR A 18 -6.33 -7.64 10.63
C TYR A 18 -7.27 -6.59 10.02
N THR A 19 -7.61 -5.52 10.76
CA THR A 19 -8.53 -4.49 10.24
C THR A 19 -7.94 -3.74 9.04
N TYR A 20 -6.60 -3.65 8.94
CA TYR A 20 -5.94 -3.07 7.77
C TYR A 20 -5.99 -3.97 6.53
N MET A 21 -6.35 -5.25 6.66
CA MET A 21 -6.62 -6.12 5.51
C MET A 21 -7.80 -5.63 4.66
N ALA A 22 -8.71 -4.84 5.24
CA ALA A 22 -9.79 -4.19 4.48
C ALA A 22 -9.26 -3.31 3.36
N PHE A 23 -8.14 -2.60 3.60
CA PHE A 23 -7.49 -1.77 2.58
C PHE A 23 -6.86 -2.64 1.48
N LEU A 24 -6.27 -3.77 1.85
CA LEU A 24 -5.69 -4.73 0.90
C LEU A 24 -6.78 -5.29 -0.05
N VAL A 25 -7.89 -5.73 0.52
CA VAL A 25 -9.06 -6.25 -0.22
C VAL A 25 -9.70 -5.15 -1.07
N GLY A 26 -9.89 -3.95 -0.50
CA GLY A 26 -10.46 -2.82 -1.22
C GLY A 26 -9.61 -2.38 -2.42
N TRP A 27 -8.31 -2.21 -2.23
CA TRP A 27 -7.40 -1.83 -3.31
C TRP A 27 -7.35 -2.89 -4.43
N THR A 28 -7.25 -4.17 -4.08
CA THR A 28 -7.25 -5.26 -5.08
C THR A 28 -8.57 -5.34 -5.85
N GLY A 29 -9.70 -5.26 -5.14
CA GLY A 29 -11.02 -5.18 -5.75
C GLY A 29 -11.15 -3.98 -6.69
N GLY A 30 -10.54 -2.84 -6.34
CA GLY A 30 -10.54 -1.64 -7.17
C GLY A 30 -9.83 -1.83 -8.50
N TYR A 31 -8.65 -2.47 -8.49
CA TYR A 31 -7.95 -2.79 -9.74
C TYR A 31 -8.73 -3.77 -10.62
N ILE A 32 -9.43 -4.74 -10.02
CA ILE A 32 -10.31 -5.66 -10.75
C ILE A 32 -11.48 -4.89 -11.38
N LEU A 33 -12.11 -3.99 -10.63
CA LEU A 33 -13.21 -3.15 -11.10
C LEU A 33 -12.79 -2.26 -12.27
N VAL A 34 -11.60 -1.66 -12.20
CA VAL A 34 -11.05 -0.88 -13.30
C VAL A 34 -10.81 -1.73 -14.54
N SER A 35 -10.27 -2.93 -14.34
CA SER A 35 -9.97 -3.87 -15.44
C SER A 35 -11.23 -4.29 -16.19
N SER A 36 -12.27 -4.67 -15.45
CA SER A 36 -13.48 -5.26 -16.01
C SER A 36 -14.44 -4.21 -16.53
N LEU A 37 -14.65 -3.13 -15.77
CA LEU A 37 -15.65 -2.11 -16.09
C LEU A 37 -15.03 -0.91 -16.80
N LEU A 38 -14.02 -0.23 -16.23
CA LEU A 38 -13.63 1.08 -16.75
C LEU A 38 -12.73 1.01 -17.99
N ALA A 39 -11.73 0.12 -18.02
CA ALA A 39 -10.72 0.09 -19.07
C ALA A 39 -11.29 -0.11 -20.49
N PRO A 40 -12.27 -1.00 -20.75
CA PRO A 40 -12.84 -1.16 -22.08
C PRO A 40 -13.64 0.07 -22.56
N TYR A 41 -14.38 0.73 -21.67
CA TYR A 41 -15.17 1.91 -22.04
C TYR A 41 -14.28 3.11 -22.29
N LEU A 42 -13.37 3.42 -21.38
CA LEU A 42 -12.47 4.57 -21.50
C LEU A 42 -11.66 4.54 -22.80
N ARG A 43 -11.24 3.36 -23.24
CA ARG A 43 -10.54 3.21 -24.53
C ARG A 43 -11.46 3.45 -25.74
N LYS A 44 -12.73 3.05 -25.68
CA LYS A 44 -13.71 3.29 -26.76
C LYS A 44 -14.05 4.78 -26.94
N PHE A 45 -14.00 5.57 -25.86
CA PHE A 45 -14.29 7.00 -25.91
C PHE A 45 -13.17 7.85 -26.52
N GLY A 46 -11.94 7.33 -26.65
CA GLY A 46 -10.84 7.98 -27.37
C GLY A 46 -10.35 9.31 -26.80
N CYS A 47 -10.85 9.75 -25.65
CA CYS A 47 -10.42 10.98 -24.98
C CYS A 47 -9.06 10.80 -24.30
N TYR A 48 -8.29 11.87 -24.18
CA TYR A 48 -6.97 11.83 -23.56
C TYR A 48 -6.97 12.15 -22.06
N THR A 49 -8.05 12.76 -21.54
CA THR A 49 -8.17 13.13 -20.12
C THR A 49 -9.52 12.74 -19.51
N VAL A 50 -9.53 12.48 -18.20
CA VAL A 50 -10.77 12.18 -17.45
C VAL A 50 -11.78 13.34 -17.47
N PRO A 51 -11.37 14.62 -17.32
CA PRO A 51 -12.29 15.74 -17.46
C PRO A 51 -12.92 15.86 -18.85
N ASP A 52 -12.17 15.55 -19.91
CA ASP A 52 -12.71 15.55 -21.27
C ASP A 52 -13.73 14.43 -21.48
N PHE A 53 -13.49 13.27 -20.87
CA PHE A 53 -14.47 12.17 -20.86
C PHE A 53 -15.78 12.59 -20.16
N ILE A 54 -15.70 13.28 -19.02
CA ILE A 54 -16.90 13.75 -18.30
C ILE A 54 -17.62 14.83 -19.11
N GLY A 55 -16.88 15.78 -19.69
CA GLY A 55 -17.45 16.84 -20.54
C GLY A 55 -18.15 16.30 -21.79
N THR A 56 -17.59 15.28 -22.43
CA THR A 56 -18.20 14.63 -23.61
C THR A 56 -19.38 13.72 -23.24
N ARG A 57 -19.36 13.08 -22.07
CA ARG A 57 -20.43 12.17 -21.64
C ARG A 57 -21.70 12.88 -21.16
N TYR A 58 -21.54 13.96 -20.39
CA TYR A 58 -22.66 14.67 -19.74
C TYR A 58 -23.05 15.96 -20.46
N GLY A 59 -22.22 16.44 -21.39
CA GLY A 59 -22.46 17.69 -22.12
C GLY A 59 -22.19 18.92 -21.24
N GLY A 60 -21.35 19.83 -21.73
CA GLY A 60 -21.18 21.16 -21.15
C GLY A 60 -19.86 21.41 -20.41
N ASN A 61 -19.44 22.68 -20.44
CA ASN A 61 -18.19 23.14 -19.84
C ASN A 61 -18.20 23.08 -18.30
N VAL A 62 -19.38 23.11 -17.68
CA VAL A 62 -19.53 23.05 -16.21
C VAL A 62 -19.09 21.69 -15.68
N ALA A 63 -19.55 20.59 -16.29
CA ALA A 63 -19.16 19.24 -15.87
C ALA A 63 -17.65 18.99 -16.03
N ARG A 64 -17.06 19.52 -17.12
CA ARG A 64 -15.61 19.49 -17.34
C ARG A 64 -14.86 20.29 -16.28
N PHE A 65 -15.32 21.49 -15.94
CA PHE A 65 -14.70 22.34 -14.93
C PHE A 65 -14.74 21.69 -13.53
N CYS A 66 -15.89 21.16 -13.12
CA CYS A 66 -16.01 20.43 -11.85
C CYS A 66 -15.06 19.23 -11.80
N ALA A 67 -14.92 18.48 -12.89
CA ALA A 67 -13.99 17.36 -12.97
C ALA A 67 -12.53 17.80 -12.84
N VAL A 68 -12.14 18.94 -13.42
CA VAL A 68 -10.78 19.51 -13.27
C VAL A 68 -10.52 19.89 -11.81
N VAL A 69 -11.47 20.53 -11.13
CA VAL A 69 -11.31 20.93 -9.72
C VAL A 69 -11.13 19.71 -8.83
N VAL A 70 -12.00 18.70 -8.96
CA VAL A 70 -11.91 17.46 -8.18
C VAL A 70 -10.60 16.74 -8.45
N LEU A 71 -10.20 16.63 -9.73
CA LEU A 71 -8.95 16.01 -10.13
C LEU A 71 -7.72 16.73 -9.54
N THR A 72 -7.74 18.05 -9.54
CA THR A 72 -6.64 18.89 -9.03
C THR A 72 -6.51 18.73 -7.51
N LEU A 73 -7.62 18.79 -6.77
CA LEU A 73 -7.64 18.60 -5.32
C LEU A 73 -7.14 17.20 -4.91
N ALA A 74 -7.60 16.16 -5.62
CA ALA A 74 -7.15 14.79 -5.37
C ALA A 74 -5.65 14.63 -5.66
N SER A 75 -5.17 15.20 -6.77
CA SER A 75 -3.76 15.11 -7.18
C SER A 75 -2.84 15.86 -6.21
N PHE A 76 -3.24 17.05 -5.75
CA PHE A 76 -2.47 17.83 -4.79
C PHE A 76 -2.32 17.10 -3.46
N THR A 77 -3.42 16.56 -2.93
CA THR A 77 -3.42 15.78 -1.68
C THR A 77 -2.48 14.58 -1.79
N TYR A 78 -2.50 13.89 -2.93
CA TYR A 78 -1.65 12.75 -3.20
C TYR A 78 -0.16 13.11 -3.28
N VAL A 79 0.18 14.22 -3.95
CA VAL A 79 1.56 14.71 -4.03
C VAL A 79 2.10 15.08 -2.65
N THR A 80 1.32 15.78 -1.81
CA THR A 80 1.72 16.12 -0.44
C THR A 80 2.05 14.87 0.39
N ALA A 81 1.23 13.82 0.29
CA ALA A 81 1.49 12.56 0.97
C ALA A 81 2.78 11.87 0.48
N GLN A 82 3.07 11.91 -0.83
CA GLN A 82 4.30 11.34 -1.38
C GLN A 82 5.56 12.11 -0.98
N ILE A 83 5.49 13.44 -0.95
CA ILE A 83 6.61 14.28 -0.52
C ILE A 83 6.93 14.03 0.95
N ASN A 84 5.91 13.95 1.80
CA ASN A 84 6.11 13.63 3.22
C ASN A 84 6.73 12.23 3.41
N ALA A 85 6.25 11.23 2.66
CA ALA A 85 6.86 9.89 2.69
C ALA A 85 8.34 9.93 2.26
N THR A 86 8.66 10.66 1.20
CA THR A 86 10.03 10.82 0.68
C THR A 86 10.93 11.48 1.72
N GLY A 87 10.47 12.58 2.33
CA GLY A 87 11.22 13.29 3.39
C GLY A 87 11.45 12.42 4.63
N THR A 88 10.43 11.65 5.04
CA THR A 88 10.54 10.73 6.18
C THR A 88 11.56 9.63 5.92
N ILE A 89 11.53 9.02 4.72
CA ILE A 89 12.50 7.98 4.35
C ILE A 89 13.91 8.58 4.26
N ALA A 90 14.08 9.73 3.60
CA ALA A 90 15.38 10.38 3.47
C ALA A 90 15.99 10.73 4.84
N ALA A 91 15.18 11.23 5.77
CA ALA A 91 15.63 11.54 7.12
C ALA A 91 16.08 10.30 7.90
N ARG A 92 15.42 9.15 7.71
CA ARG A 92 15.80 7.90 8.39
C ARG A 92 16.96 7.17 7.72
N ALA A 93 17.03 7.17 6.40
CA ALA A 93 18.05 6.45 5.66
C ALA A 93 19.37 7.21 5.55
N LEU A 94 19.32 8.52 5.29
CA LEU A 94 20.51 9.36 5.06
C LEU A 94 20.89 10.19 6.29
N GLN A 95 20.09 10.14 7.37
CA GLN A 95 20.30 10.93 8.60
C GLN A 95 20.42 12.45 8.34
N ILE A 96 19.73 12.93 7.30
CA ILE A 96 19.63 14.36 6.97
C ILE A 96 18.35 14.96 7.54
N PRO A 97 18.28 16.28 7.78
CA PRO A 97 17.04 16.92 8.23
C PRO A 97 15.91 16.74 7.21
N PHE A 98 14.69 16.56 7.72
CA PHE A 98 13.49 16.29 6.93
C PHE A 98 13.26 17.31 5.82
N GLU A 99 13.45 18.60 6.11
CA GLU A 99 13.25 19.68 5.14
C GLU A 99 14.17 19.56 3.93
N LEU A 100 15.46 19.25 4.13
CA LEU A 100 16.39 19.04 3.03
C LEU A 100 16.02 17.81 2.21
N GLY A 101 15.60 16.73 2.88
CA GLY A 101 15.10 15.52 2.20
C GLY A 101 13.89 15.80 1.30
N VAL A 102 12.97 16.63 1.77
CA VAL A 102 11.80 17.08 0.99
C VAL A 102 12.22 17.91 -0.23
N TRP A 103 13.08 18.92 -0.03
CA TRP A 103 13.49 19.81 -1.13
C TRP A 103 14.29 19.08 -2.21
N VAL A 104 15.22 18.20 -1.82
CA VAL A 104 15.98 17.38 -2.77
C VAL A 104 15.06 16.42 -3.52
N GLY A 105 14.13 15.76 -2.82
CA GLY A 105 13.15 14.87 -3.43
C GLY A 105 12.25 15.59 -4.43
N LEU A 106 11.70 16.75 -4.05
CA LEU A 106 10.85 17.56 -4.91
C LEU A 106 11.60 18.05 -6.14
N PHE A 107 12.80 18.61 -5.97
CA PHE A 107 13.63 19.09 -7.07
C PHE A 107 13.97 17.98 -8.05
N SER A 108 14.36 16.80 -7.53
CA SER A 108 14.67 15.64 -8.37
C SER A 108 13.48 15.16 -9.19
N ILE A 109 12.28 15.06 -8.58
CA ILE A 109 11.05 14.63 -9.27
C ILE A 109 10.66 15.63 -10.35
N LEU A 110 10.77 16.92 -10.05
CA LEU A 110 10.39 17.99 -10.96
C LEU A 110 11.34 18.04 -12.16
N LEU A 111 12.65 17.93 -11.92
CA LEU A 111 13.67 17.88 -12.97
C LEU A 111 13.49 16.66 -13.89
N CYS A 112 13.29 15.46 -13.33
CA CYS A 112 13.13 14.26 -14.16
C CYS A 112 11.80 14.24 -14.93
N SER A 113 10.74 14.84 -14.38
CA SER A 113 9.42 14.92 -15.02
C SER A 113 9.39 15.95 -16.15
N MET A 114 9.98 17.14 -15.94
CA MET A 114 9.96 18.23 -16.93
C MET A 114 10.82 17.93 -18.16
N LEU A 115 12.00 17.34 -17.99
CA LEU A 115 12.92 17.07 -19.11
C LEU A 115 12.51 15.84 -19.95
N GLY A 116 11.75 14.90 -19.36
CA GLY A 116 11.57 13.57 -19.93
C GLY A 116 10.27 13.33 -20.70
N GLY A 117 9.23 14.13 -20.45
CA GLY A 117 7.90 13.90 -21.03
C GLY A 117 7.27 12.54 -20.66
N MET A 118 6.13 12.20 -21.27
CA MET A 118 5.34 11.03 -20.87
C MET A 118 6.06 9.68 -21.08
N ARG A 119 6.96 9.59 -22.07
CA ARG A 119 7.77 8.39 -22.34
C ARG A 119 8.88 8.18 -21.31
N ALA A 120 9.63 9.21 -20.93
CA ALA A 120 10.66 9.03 -19.90
C ALA A 120 10.04 8.76 -18.52
N VAL A 121 8.91 9.39 -18.20
CA VAL A 121 8.18 9.11 -16.96
C VAL A 121 7.74 7.65 -16.88
N THR A 122 7.33 7.04 -18.00
CA THR A 122 6.97 5.62 -18.01
C THR A 122 8.18 4.70 -17.81
N TRP A 123 9.33 4.99 -18.44
CA TRP A 123 10.55 4.20 -18.24
C TRP A 123 11.12 4.31 -16.83
N THR A 124 11.15 5.53 -16.27
CA THR A 124 11.58 5.74 -14.87
C THR A 124 10.65 5.02 -13.89
N GLN A 125 9.34 4.99 -14.14
CA GLN A 125 8.39 4.24 -13.31
C GLN A 125 8.57 2.72 -13.39
N VAL A 126 8.95 2.18 -14.55
CA VAL A 126 9.28 0.76 -14.69
C VAL A 126 10.54 0.44 -13.88
N ALA A 127 11.60 1.23 -14.01
CA ALA A 127 12.82 1.06 -13.24
C ALA A 127 12.56 1.16 -11.72
N GLN A 128 11.82 2.18 -11.29
CA GLN A 128 11.40 2.34 -9.89
C GLN A 128 10.63 1.11 -9.37
N TYR A 129 9.73 0.56 -10.17
CA TYR A 129 8.99 -0.64 -9.80
C TYR A 129 9.90 -1.86 -9.62
N ILE A 130 10.84 -2.09 -10.56
CA ILE A 130 11.79 -3.21 -10.49
C ILE A 130 12.67 -3.11 -9.24
N VAL A 131 13.20 -1.91 -8.95
CA VAL A 131 14.01 -1.68 -7.75
C VAL A 131 13.18 -1.92 -6.48
N LEU A 132 11.95 -1.41 -6.41
CA LEU A 132 11.10 -1.58 -5.23
C LEU A 132 10.69 -3.03 -5.02
N ILE A 133 10.32 -3.78 -6.07
CA ILE A 133 9.87 -5.17 -5.91
C ILE A 133 11.03 -6.09 -5.50
N THR A 134 12.22 -5.88 -6.07
CA THR A 134 13.42 -6.65 -5.70
C THR A 134 13.85 -6.33 -4.27
N ALA A 135 13.90 -5.04 -3.91
CA ALA A 135 14.18 -4.60 -2.54
C ALA A 135 13.15 -5.14 -1.52
N TYR A 136 11.91 -5.39 -1.94
CA TYR A 136 10.89 -5.96 -1.05
C TYR A 136 10.98 -7.48 -0.91
N LEU A 137 11.24 -8.19 -2.01
CA LEU A 137 11.27 -9.65 -2.01
C LEU A 137 12.53 -10.22 -1.35
N ILE A 138 13.68 -9.59 -1.55
CA ILE A 138 14.96 -10.11 -1.01
C ILE A 138 14.91 -10.29 0.51
N PRO A 139 14.51 -9.29 1.32
CA PRO A 139 14.40 -9.46 2.77
C PRO A 139 13.39 -10.54 3.16
N ILE A 140 12.27 -10.64 2.44
CA ILE A 140 11.22 -11.61 2.75
C ILE A 140 11.73 -13.04 2.55
N PHE A 141 12.37 -13.33 1.42
CA PHE A 141 12.96 -14.65 1.18
C PHE A 141 14.13 -14.96 2.13
N TRP A 142 14.93 -13.95 2.47
CA TRP A 142 16.05 -14.12 3.41
C TRP A 142 15.57 -14.46 4.82
N ILE A 143 14.57 -13.75 5.34
CA ILE A 143 13.99 -14.03 6.66
C ILE A 143 13.22 -15.37 6.62
N SER A 144 12.52 -15.68 5.53
CA SER A 144 11.87 -16.99 5.32
C SER A 144 12.86 -18.14 5.43
N ASN A 145 14.01 -18.03 4.76
CA ASN A 145 15.02 -19.07 4.72
C ASN A 145 15.81 -19.20 6.04
N LYS A 146 16.12 -18.08 6.71
CA LYS A 146 16.81 -18.12 8.02
C LYS A 146 15.90 -18.56 9.17
N GLY A 147 14.59 -18.29 9.10
CA GLY A 147 13.63 -18.69 10.12
C GLY A 147 13.01 -20.08 9.92
N GLY A 148 13.41 -20.80 8.86
CA GLY A 148 12.95 -22.17 8.60
C GLY A 148 11.54 -22.29 7.99
N TYR A 149 10.98 -21.18 7.49
CA TYR A 149 9.58 -21.05 7.04
C TYR A 149 9.34 -21.49 5.58
N GLY A 150 10.20 -22.35 5.03
CA GLY A 150 10.08 -22.86 3.65
C GLY A 150 10.47 -21.87 2.54
N LEU A 151 10.42 -22.37 1.29
CA LEU A 151 10.90 -21.70 0.08
C LEU A 151 9.92 -20.65 -0.47
N PHE A 152 8.63 -20.75 -0.10
CA PHE A 152 7.56 -19.85 -0.51
C PHE A 152 6.87 -19.17 0.68
N PRO A 153 7.37 -18.00 1.14
CA PRO A 153 6.84 -17.29 2.30
C PRO A 153 5.36 -16.87 2.16
N HIS A 154 4.87 -16.74 0.92
CA HIS A 154 3.48 -16.36 0.63
C HIS A 154 2.45 -17.40 1.06
N LEU A 155 2.81 -18.68 1.14
CA LEU A 155 1.90 -19.77 1.51
C LEU A 155 1.86 -20.04 3.02
N MET A 156 2.89 -19.61 3.75
CA MET A 156 3.04 -19.88 5.19
C MET A 156 2.39 -18.81 6.08
N LEU A 157 1.84 -17.74 5.47
CA LEU A 157 1.16 -16.64 6.15
C LEU A 157 0.09 -17.09 7.16
N GLY A 158 -0.64 -18.18 6.88
CA GLY A 158 -1.67 -18.70 7.77
C GLY A 158 -1.13 -19.31 9.06
N GLU A 159 -0.06 -20.08 8.98
CA GLU A 159 0.59 -20.72 10.15
C GLU A 159 1.32 -19.67 11.00
N GLU A 160 1.97 -18.68 10.36
CA GLU A 160 2.64 -17.60 11.07
C GLU A 160 1.68 -16.64 11.78
N VAL A 161 0.49 -16.38 11.21
CA VAL A 161 -0.56 -15.62 11.90
C VAL A 161 -1.13 -16.42 13.08
N ALA A 162 -1.26 -17.74 12.97
CA ALA A 162 -1.69 -18.60 14.07
C ALA A 162 -0.66 -18.61 15.22
N ARG A 163 0.63 -18.77 14.89
CA ARG A 163 1.75 -18.67 15.85
C ARG A 163 1.82 -17.29 16.51
N LEU A 164 1.63 -16.22 15.74
CA LEU A 164 1.54 -14.86 16.30
C LEU A 164 0.34 -14.72 17.24
N GLY A 165 -0.81 -15.32 16.92
CA GLY A 165 -1.97 -15.35 17.81
C GLY A 165 -1.71 -16.09 19.14
N GLU A 166 -0.94 -17.18 19.11
CA GLU A 166 -0.51 -17.91 20.31
C GLU A 166 0.47 -17.09 21.16
N LEU A 167 1.46 -16.43 20.55
CA LEU A 167 2.39 -15.54 21.25
C LEU A 167 1.67 -14.32 21.83
N GLU A 168 0.75 -13.70 21.08
CA GLU A 168 -0.07 -12.59 21.57
C GLU A 168 -0.92 -13.02 22.79
N ALA A 169 -1.39 -14.28 22.83
CA ALA A 169 -2.12 -14.83 23.96
C ALA A 169 -1.23 -15.05 25.19
N GLN A 170 0.02 -15.48 24.99
CA GLN A 170 1.01 -15.68 26.06
C GLN A 170 1.46 -14.36 26.72
N PHE A 171 1.61 -13.29 25.93
CA PHE A 171 1.97 -11.95 26.43
C PHE A 171 0.76 -11.10 26.85
N GLY A 172 -0.45 -11.67 26.87
CA GLY A 172 -1.67 -10.97 27.31
C GLY A 172 -2.16 -9.85 26.37
N LEU A 173 -1.65 -9.78 25.13
CA LEU A 173 -1.96 -8.72 24.16
C LEU A 173 -3.31 -8.93 23.44
N VAL A 174 -3.94 -10.10 23.61
CA VAL A 174 -5.24 -10.46 23.01
C VAL A 174 -6.43 -9.73 23.66
N LYS A 175 -6.27 -9.21 24.88
CA LYS A 175 -7.37 -8.60 25.68
C LYS A 175 -7.18 -7.13 26.02
N ASN A 176 -6.36 -6.37 25.30
CA ASN A 176 -6.28 -4.94 25.58
C ASN A 176 -7.40 -4.21 24.82
N ALA A 177 -8.50 -3.91 25.50
CA ALA A 177 -9.46 -2.97 24.96
C ALA A 177 -8.76 -1.61 24.77
N ALA A 178 -9.18 -0.81 23.79
CA ALA A 178 -8.64 0.53 23.57
C ALA A 178 -8.70 1.43 24.84
N ALA A 179 -9.58 1.07 25.80
CA ALA A 179 -9.69 1.67 27.12
C ALA A 179 -8.50 1.33 28.05
N ASP A 180 -8.03 0.09 28.07
CA ASP A 180 -6.94 -0.38 28.95
C ASP A 180 -5.58 0.19 28.51
N VAL A 181 -5.39 0.30 27.19
CA VAL A 181 -4.22 0.96 26.57
C VAL A 181 -4.19 2.47 26.85
N LYS A 182 -5.36 3.09 27.04
CA LYS A 182 -5.49 4.51 27.42
C LYS A 182 -5.26 4.70 28.92
N ALA A 183 -5.68 3.77 29.76
CA ALA A 183 -5.49 3.78 31.20
C ALA A 183 -4.03 3.53 31.62
N ALA A 184 -3.29 2.68 30.89
CA ALA A 184 -1.91 2.32 31.20
C ALA A 184 -0.85 3.38 30.81
N GLY A 185 -1.24 4.56 30.31
CA GLY A 185 -0.30 5.66 30.03
C GLY A 185 0.76 5.34 28.97
N VAL A 186 0.51 4.35 28.11
CA VAL A 186 1.48 3.82 27.16
C VAL A 186 1.83 4.91 26.13
N PRO A 187 3.14 5.28 25.97
CA PRO A 187 3.59 6.23 24.95
C PRO A 187 3.08 5.80 23.57
N GLY A 188 2.70 6.75 22.71
CA GLY A 188 1.98 6.46 21.45
C GLY A 188 2.64 5.40 20.55
N GLY A 189 3.96 5.20 20.64
CA GLY A 189 4.70 4.15 19.93
C GLY A 189 4.55 2.72 20.50
N LEU A 190 4.16 2.53 21.76
CA LEU A 190 3.90 1.22 22.37
C LEU A 190 2.41 0.82 22.30
N LYS A 191 1.49 1.77 22.07
CA LYS A 191 0.05 1.48 21.89
C LYS A 191 -0.24 0.54 20.70
N SER A 192 0.64 0.54 19.71
CA SER A 192 0.54 -0.29 18.51
C SER A 192 1.05 -1.72 18.72
N ILE A 193 1.88 -1.96 19.73
CA ILE A 193 2.31 -3.31 20.12
C ILE A 193 1.20 -4.01 20.92
N SER A 194 0.36 -3.22 21.62
CA SER A 194 -0.75 -3.71 22.45
C SER A 194 -2.04 -4.07 21.72
N LEU A 195 -2.15 -3.80 20.41
CA LEU A 195 -3.32 -4.18 19.61
C LEU A 195 -3.14 -5.59 19.01
N PRO A 196 -4.14 -6.49 19.14
CA PRO A 196 -4.04 -7.84 18.59
C PRO A 196 -3.96 -7.79 17.06
N HIS A 197 -2.93 -8.42 16.49
CA HIS A 197 -2.78 -8.54 15.05
C HIS A 197 -3.78 -9.54 14.45
N SER A 198 -4.08 -10.58 15.22
CA SER A 198 -4.93 -11.73 14.86
C SER A 198 -6.42 -11.53 15.14
N GLY A 199 -6.79 -10.45 15.84
CA GLY A 199 -8.16 -10.19 16.27
C GLY A 199 -9.09 -9.95 15.08
N VAL A 200 -9.83 -10.98 14.66
CA VAL A 200 -10.93 -10.83 13.71
C VAL A 200 -12.06 -10.08 14.41
N PRO A 201 -12.50 -8.91 13.92
CA PRO A 201 -13.58 -8.17 14.56
C PRO A 201 -14.87 -8.99 14.55
N ALA A 202 -15.29 -9.46 15.72
CA ALA A 202 -16.51 -10.26 15.87
C ALA A 202 -17.74 -9.34 15.98
N GLY A 203 -18.76 -9.61 15.14
CA GLY A 203 -20.06 -8.92 15.17
C GLY A 203 -20.46 -8.28 13.83
N GLY A 204 -21.78 -8.28 13.54
CA GLY A 204 -22.32 -7.80 12.26
C GLY A 204 -21.96 -6.35 11.92
N MET A 205 -21.87 -5.47 12.93
CA MET A 205 -21.46 -4.07 12.73
C MET A 205 -19.96 -3.94 12.37
N ALA A 206 -19.11 -4.81 12.90
CA ALA A 206 -17.69 -4.81 12.60
C ALA A 206 -17.41 -5.35 11.18
N ALA A 207 -18.12 -6.41 10.79
CA ALA A 207 -18.14 -6.90 9.41
C ALA A 207 -18.65 -5.83 8.43
N TRP A 208 -19.71 -5.10 8.80
CA TRP A 208 -20.23 -4.00 7.97
C TRP A 208 -19.21 -2.86 7.81
N LYS A 209 -18.51 -2.46 8.88
CA LYS A 209 -17.42 -1.48 8.81
C LYS A 209 -16.30 -1.94 7.88
N PHE A 210 -15.93 -3.22 7.95
CA PHE A 210 -14.93 -3.81 7.06
C PHE A 210 -15.38 -3.77 5.59
N ILE A 211 -16.60 -4.23 5.30
CA ILE A 211 -17.15 -4.30 3.93
C ILE A 211 -17.33 -2.89 3.34
N SER A 212 -17.91 -1.97 4.12
CA SER A 212 -18.12 -0.59 3.67
C SER A 212 -16.80 0.15 3.42
N LEU A 213 -15.79 -0.07 4.27
CA LEU A 213 -14.46 0.48 4.06
C LEU A 213 -13.80 -0.13 2.81
N ALA A 214 -13.85 -1.46 2.65
CA ALA A 214 -13.32 -2.14 1.48
C ALA A 214 -13.98 -1.65 0.19
N LEU A 215 -15.30 -1.47 0.19
CA LEU A 215 -16.07 -0.96 -0.96
C LEU A 215 -15.71 0.50 -1.27
N CYS A 216 -15.61 1.35 -0.24
CA CYS A 216 -15.16 2.74 -0.40
C CYS A 216 -13.77 2.80 -1.03
N MET A 217 -12.83 1.97 -0.55
CA MET A 217 -11.48 1.88 -1.11
C MET A 217 -11.45 1.28 -2.51
N MET A 218 -12.34 0.34 -2.82
CA MET A 218 -12.49 -0.23 -4.15
C MET A 218 -12.91 0.83 -5.17
N VAL A 219 -13.93 1.63 -4.85
CA VAL A 219 -14.37 2.74 -5.71
C VAL A 219 -13.29 3.82 -5.81
N GLY A 220 -12.63 4.16 -4.70
CA GLY A 220 -11.57 5.17 -4.68
C GLY A 220 -10.33 4.77 -5.48
N THR A 221 -9.96 3.49 -5.47
CA THR A 221 -8.85 2.98 -6.31
C THR A 221 -9.24 3.02 -7.78
N ALA A 222 -10.52 2.80 -8.09
CA ALA A 222 -10.99 2.80 -9.45
C ALA A 222 -11.01 4.18 -10.11
N SER A 223 -11.13 5.24 -9.31
CA SER A 223 -11.12 6.62 -9.77
C SER A 223 -9.72 7.24 -9.85
N LEU A 224 -8.64 6.48 -9.58
CA LEU A 224 -7.27 6.99 -9.55
C LEU A 224 -6.84 7.56 -10.92
N PRO A 225 -6.68 8.89 -11.03
CA PRO A 225 -6.50 9.54 -12.33
C PRO A 225 -5.21 9.11 -13.03
N HIS A 226 -4.12 8.96 -12.29
CA HIS A 226 -2.83 8.54 -12.83
C HIS A 226 -2.83 7.13 -13.43
N ILE A 227 -3.79 6.28 -13.04
CA ILE A 227 -3.99 4.94 -13.62
C ILE A 227 -4.88 5.05 -14.86
N LEU A 228 -6.00 5.77 -14.74
CA LEU A 228 -6.96 6.00 -15.82
C LEU A 228 -6.27 6.58 -17.07
N MET A 229 -5.38 7.55 -16.87
CA MET A 229 -4.61 8.19 -17.94
C MET A 229 -3.75 7.22 -18.76
N ARG A 230 -3.29 6.11 -18.16
CA ARG A 230 -2.46 5.11 -18.86
C ARG A 230 -3.28 4.20 -19.76
N TYR A 231 -4.58 4.01 -19.50
CA TYR A 231 -5.42 3.21 -20.40
C TYR A 231 -5.68 3.91 -21.73
N PHE A 232 -5.73 5.25 -21.72
CA PHE A 232 -5.92 6.03 -22.94
C PHE A 232 -4.74 5.91 -23.92
N THR A 233 -3.53 5.58 -23.45
CA THR A 233 -2.33 5.49 -24.28
C THR A 233 -2.00 4.06 -24.78
N THR A 234 -2.77 3.04 -24.39
CA THR A 234 -2.57 1.66 -24.88
C THR A 234 -3.08 1.48 -26.31
N PRO A 235 -2.45 0.68 -27.20
CA PRO A 235 -2.83 0.64 -28.61
C PRO A 235 -4.17 -0.07 -28.87
N SER A 236 -4.54 -1.10 -28.10
CA SER A 236 -5.77 -1.90 -28.31
C SER A 236 -6.40 -2.36 -27.01
N VAL A 237 -7.70 -2.70 -27.04
CA VAL A 237 -8.44 -3.22 -25.87
C VAL A 237 -7.84 -4.55 -25.38
N LYS A 238 -7.37 -5.41 -26.30
CA LYS A 238 -6.69 -6.67 -25.94
C LYS A 238 -5.36 -6.41 -25.24
N ALA A 239 -4.58 -5.43 -25.71
CA ALA A 239 -3.34 -5.02 -25.07
C ALA A 239 -3.60 -4.38 -23.70
N ALA A 240 -4.64 -3.55 -23.57
CA ALA A 240 -5.06 -2.98 -22.30
C ALA A 240 -5.38 -4.07 -21.27
N ARG A 241 -6.23 -5.05 -21.61
CA ARG A 241 -6.57 -6.17 -20.72
C ARG A 241 -5.35 -6.99 -20.31
N LYS A 242 -4.45 -7.30 -21.26
CA LYS A 242 -3.19 -8.01 -20.96
C LYS A 242 -2.31 -7.18 -20.01
N SER A 243 -2.18 -5.88 -20.24
CA SER A 243 -1.43 -4.97 -19.36
C SER A 243 -2.02 -4.92 -17.95
N VAL A 244 -3.35 -4.93 -17.81
CA VAL A 244 -4.01 -4.96 -16.50
C VAL A 244 -3.79 -6.30 -15.81
N ALA A 245 -3.91 -7.42 -16.53
CA ALA A 245 -3.67 -8.75 -15.95
C ALA A 245 -2.24 -8.87 -15.38
N TRP A 246 -1.24 -8.39 -16.13
CA TRP A 246 0.14 -8.33 -15.63
C TRP A 246 0.28 -7.39 -14.42
N SER A 247 -0.36 -6.22 -14.48
CA SER A 247 -0.33 -5.28 -13.35
C SER A 247 -0.97 -5.88 -12.09
N LEU A 248 -2.09 -6.58 -12.23
CA LEU A 248 -2.76 -7.30 -11.15
C LEU A 248 -1.88 -8.42 -10.57
N PHE A 249 -1.21 -9.20 -11.42
CA PHE A 249 -0.26 -10.22 -10.98
C PHE A 249 0.87 -9.62 -10.13
N PHE A 250 1.48 -8.55 -10.61
CA PHE A 250 2.56 -7.83 -9.92
C PHE A 250 2.10 -7.15 -8.63
N ILE A 251 0.86 -6.65 -8.58
CA ILE A 251 0.25 -6.11 -7.37
C ILE A 251 -0.04 -7.22 -6.38
N ALA A 252 -0.61 -8.34 -6.82
CA ALA A 252 -0.91 -9.50 -5.97
C ALA A 252 0.36 -10.05 -5.32
N LEU A 253 1.46 -10.12 -6.06
CA LEU A 253 2.76 -10.54 -5.54
C LEU A 253 3.22 -9.64 -4.39
N LEU A 254 3.08 -8.32 -4.52
CA LEU A 254 3.42 -7.39 -3.43
C LEU A 254 2.44 -7.46 -2.27
N TYR A 255 1.15 -7.55 -2.56
CA TYR A 255 0.08 -7.49 -1.57
C TYR A 255 0.02 -8.74 -0.71
N THR A 256 0.57 -9.85 -1.20
CA THR A 256 0.77 -11.08 -0.41
C THR A 256 2.10 -11.04 0.35
N SER A 257 3.14 -10.42 -0.23
CA SER A 257 4.41 -10.17 0.46
C SER A 257 4.29 -9.22 1.66
N ALA A 258 3.43 -8.20 1.58
CA ALA A 258 3.42 -7.12 2.57
C ALA A 258 2.88 -7.50 3.95
N PRO A 259 1.75 -8.23 4.05
CA PRO A 259 1.32 -8.83 5.31
C PRO A 259 2.38 -9.75 5.90
N MET A 260 3.06 -10.54 5.07
CA MET A 260 4.11 -11.47 5.53
C MET A 260 5.31 -10.74 6.14
N LEU A 261 5.78 -9.66 5.50
CA LEU A 261 6.86 -8.87 6.07
C LEU A 261 6.44 -8.24 7.42
N ALA A 262 5.20 -7.76 7.54
CA ALA A 262 4.69 -7.17 8.77
C ALA A 262 4.56 -8.20 9.91
N THR A 263 4.01 -9.39 9.62
CA THR A 263 3.85 -10.47 10.61
C THR A 263 5.20 -11.00 11.07
N VAL A 264 6.13 -11.25 10.16
CA VAL A 264 7.48 -11.74 10.48
C VAL A 264 8.30 -10.70 11.25
N SER A 265 8.17 -9.42 10.90
CA SER A 265 8.84 -8.34 11.64
C SER A 265 8.32 -8.25 13.08
N LYS A 266 7.01 -8.45 13.29
CA LYS A 266 6.41 -8.47 14.64
C LYS A 266 6.80 -9.75 15.41
N LEU A 267 6.81 -10.91 14.76
CA LEU A 267 7.30 -12.17 15.34
C LEU A 267 8.77 -12.06 15.77
N SER A 268 9.62 -11.44 14.95
CA SER A 268 11.04 -11.22 15.29
C SER A 268 11.24 -10.30 16.50
N LEU A 269 10.25 -9.46 16.82
CA LEU A 269 10.25 -8.59 17.99
C LEU A 269 9.59 -9.23 19.22
N MET A 270 8.70 -10.20 19.04
CA MET A 270 7.91 -10.82 20.11
C MET A 270 8.40 -12.21 20.54
N ASP A 271 9.07 -12.96 19.67
CA ASP A 271 9.55 -14.31 19.99
C ASP A 271 11.01 -14.26 20.51
N PRO A 272 11.26 -14.57 21.80
CA PRO A 272 12.61 -14.61 22.37
C PRO A 272 13.46 -15.82 21.92
N ASN A 273 12.86 -16.81 21.25
CA ASN A 273 13.56 -18.02 20.80
C ASN A 273 14.02 -17.98 19.34
N LEU A 274 13.55 -17.01 18.54
CA LEU A 274 14.07 -16.75 17.21
C LEU A 274 15.16 -15.67 17.31
N PRO A 275 16.38 -15.89 16.80
CA PRO A 275 17.36 -14.82 16.71
C PRO A 275 16.75 -13.71 15.87
N THR A 276 16.64 -12.51 16.44
CA THR A 276 16.14 -11.32 15.74
C THR A 276 16.99 -11.17 14.47
N VAL A 277 16.47 -11.60 13.32
CA VAL A 277 17.25 -11.83 12.10
C VAL A 277 17.88 -10.52 11.58
N LEU A 278 17.38 -9.37 12.06
CA LEU A 278 17.85 -8.03 11.77
C LEU A 278 18.95 -7.49 12.70
N LEU A 279 19.22 -8.10 13.86
CA LEU A 279 20.15 -7.54 14.86
C LEU A 279 21.25 -8.49 15.38
N GLU A 280 21.24 -9.77 15.04
CA GLU A 280 22.21 -10.77 15.55
C GLU A 280 22.46 -10.71 17.08
N LYS A 281 21.51 -10.12 17.84
CA LYS A 281 21.57 -10.02 19.30
C LYS A 281 20.21 -10.37 19.86
N LYS A 282 20.23 -11.33 20.80
CA LYS A 282 19.10 -11.60 21.69
C LYS A 282 18.87 -10.36 22.54
N PHE A 283 17.65 -9.84 22.54
CA PHE A 283 17.27 -8.88 23.56
C PHE A 283 17.20 -9.61 24.91
N PRO A 284 17.96 -9.18 25.92
CA PRO A 284 17.70 -9.62 27.28
C PRO A 284 16.37 -8.95 27.69
N LEU A 285 15.35 -9.78 27.93
CA LEU A 285 14.22 -9.38 28.77
C LEU A 285 14.72 -9.27 30.21
#